data_AF-A0A9D7PCH3-F1
#
_entry.id   AF-A0A9D7PCH3-F1
#
_cell.length_a   1.000
_cell.length_b   1.000
_cell.length_c   1.000
_cell.angle_alpha   90.00
_cell.angle_beta   90.00
_cell.angle_gamma   90.00
#
_symmetry.space_group_name_H-M   'P 1'
#
loop_
_entity.id
_entity.type
_entity.pdbx_description
1 polymer ?
#
loop_
_entity_poly.entity_id
_entity_poly.type
_entity_poly.pdbx_seq_one_letter_code
_entity_poly.pdbx_strand_id
1 'polypeptide(L)'
;MLSELIAHGHEVQAIAPARGPIGFQVMATGAGYEKRANEVYNWEGLKRGGAPFVILQHTIAGRGELDFAGTRHRLLPGSTMVLSFPHANRYWLDRGQT
;
A
#
# COMPACT_ATOMS: atom_id res chain seq x y z
N MET A 1 10.66 22.30 -6.76
CA MET A 1 9.59 21.37 -6.33
C MET A 1 10.12 19.98 -5.95
N LEU A 2 10.55 19.10 -6.87
CA LEU A 2 11.04 17.75 -6.48
C LEU A 2 12.39 17.78 -5.75
N SER A 3 13.35 18.61 -6.22
CA SER A 3 14.67 18.75 -5.59
C SER A 3 14.60 19.31 -4.17
N GLU A 4 13.62 20.16 -3.90
CA GLU A 4 13.37 20.75 -2.57
C GLU A 4 12.78 19.70 -1.62
N LEU A 5 11.84 18.87 -2.09
CA LEU A 5 11.32 17.74 -1.31
C LEU A 5 12.41 16.72 -0.95
N ILE A 6 13.34 16.45 -1.87
CA ILE A 6 14.47 15.55 -1.60
C ILE A 6 15.42 16.15 -0.56
N ALA A 7 15.73 17.44 -0.66
CA ALA A 7 16.60 18.13 0.29
C ALA A 7 15.98 18.25 1.70
N HIS A 8 14.65 18.36 1.78
CA HIS A 8 13.90 18.44 3.04
C HIS A 8 13.95 17.14 3.85
N GLY A 9 14.19 15.99 3.20
CA GLY A 9 14.37 14.71 3.87
C GLY A 9 13.05 14.08 4.37
N HIS A 10 13.17 13.05 5.21
CA HIS A 10 12.00 12.33 5.75
C HIS A 10 11.35 13.14 6.88
N GLU A 11 10.11 13.55 6.68
CA GLU A 11 9.28 14.17 7.71
C GLU A 11 8.01 13.34 7.95
N VAL A 12 7.63 13.19 9.21
CA VAL A 12 6.37 12.55 9.61
C VAL A 12 5.52 13.60 10.31
N GLN A 13 4.38 13.95 9.72
CA GLN A 13 3.39 14.80 10.34
C GLN A 13 2.14 13.99 10.67
N ALA A 14 1.79 13.92 11.95
CA ALA A 14 0.55 13.31 12.39
C ALA A 14 -0.57 14.38 12.40
N ILE A 15 -1.67 14.09 11.71
CA ILE A 15 -2.87 14.94 11.71
C ILE A 15 -3.95 14.21 12.51
N ALA A 16 -4.39 14.83 13.61
CA ALA A 16 -5.49 14.33 14.43
C ALA A 16 -6.74 15.20 14.21
N PRO A 17 -7.64 14.85 13.27
CA PRO A 17 -8.86 15.62 13.08
C PRO A 17 -9.78 15.50 14.31
N ALA A 18 -10.55 16.55 14.56
CA ALA A 18 -11.62 16.50 15.55
C ALA A 18 -12.61 15.39 15.16
N ARG A 19 -12.99 14.54 16.12
CA ARG A 19 -14.00 13.50 15.90
C ARG A 19 -15.33 14.18 15.56
N GLY A 20 -15.77 14.04 14.31
CA GLY A 20 -17.13 14.43 13.91
C GLY A 20 -18.19 13.52 14.54
N PRO A 21 -19.48 13.88 14.45
CA PRO A 21 -20.57 13.11 15.07
C PRO A 21 -20.79 11.72 14.44
N ILE A 22 -20.12 11.41 13.32
CA ILE A 22 -20.27 10.15 12.58
C ILE A 22 -19.08 9.25 12.92
N GLY A 23 -19.34 8.07 13.50
CA GLY A 23 -18.33 7.15 14.02
C GLY A 23 -17.50 6.38 12.98
N PHE A 24 -17.60 6.71 11.69
CA PHE A 24 -16.92 6.01 10.59
C PHE A 24 -15.93 6.91 9.86
N GLN A 25 -14.96 7.45 10.59
CA GLN A 25 -13.83 8.15 9.98
C GLN A 25 -12.77 7.13 9.52
N VAL A 26 -12.57 7.01 8.21
CA VAL A 26 -11.35 6.41 7.66
C VAL A 26 -10.38 7.56 7.43
N MET A 27 -9.30 7.58 8.22
CA MET A 27 -8.23 8.56 8.07
C MET A 27 -7.02 7.92 7.43
N ALA A 28 -6.45 8.58 6.43
CA ALA A 28 -5.15 8.19 5.93
C ALA A 28 -4.12 8.40 7.03
N THR A 29 -3.51 7.32 7.51
CA THR A 29 -2.46 7.36 8.55
C THR A 29 -1.05 7.42 7.96
N GLY A 30 -0.93 7.23 6.64
CA GLY A 30 0.33 7.32 5.92
C GLY A 30 0.13 7.24 4.41
N ALA A 31 1.11 7.78 3.69
CA ALA A 31 1.24 7.65 2.25
C ALA A 31 2.71 7.44 1.92
N GLY A 32 3.00 6.76 0.81
CA GLY A 32 4.36 6.47 0.40
C GLY A 32 4.46 6.15 -1.07
N TYR A 33 5.67 6.26 -1.59
CA TYR A 33 6.06 5.79 -2.91
C TYR A 33 7.12 4.71 -2.73
N GLU A 34 6.93 3.58 -3.41
CA GLU A 34 7.83 2.43 -3.27
C GLU A 34 8.21 1.92 -4.67
N LYS A 35 9.51 1.77 -4.91
CA LYS A 35 10.06 1.17 -6.12
C LYS A 35 10.92 -0.02 -5.74
N ARG A 36 10.52 -1.22 -6.15
CA ARG A 36 11.24 -2.47 -5.88
C ARG A 36 11.75 -3.09 -7.16
N ALA A 37 12.96 -3.64 -7.11
CA ALA A 37 13.58 -4.35 -8.22
C ALA A 37 14.50 -5.42 -7.65
N ASN A 38 14.41 -6.65 -8.17
CA ASN A 38 15.31 -7.77 -7.82
C ASN A 38 15.36 -8.13 -6.32
N GLU A 39 14.36 -7.75 -5.52
CA GLU A 39 14.22 -8.12 -4.12
C GLU A 39 13.03 -9.06 -3.91
N VAL A 40 13.07 -9.84 -2.82
CA VAL A 40 11.91 -10.65 -2.40
C VAL A 40 10.90 -9.72 -1.75
N TYR A 41 10.03 -9.15 -2.58
CA TYR A 41 8.91 -8.34 -2.12
C TYR A 41 7.65 -9.20 -2.03
N ASN A 42 7.20 -9.50 -0.82
CA ASN A 42 6.08 -10.41 -0.58
C ASN A 42 5.37 -10.06 0.74
N TRP A 43 4.10 -9.70 0.64
CA TRP A 43 3.24 -9.30 1.75
C TRP A 43 2.03 -10.21 1.86
N GLU A 44 1.83 -10.82 3.02
CA GLU A 44 0.66 -11.64 3.33
C GLU A 44 -0.26 -10.91 4.31
N GLY A 45 -1.53 -10.75 3.95
CA GLY A 45 -2.46 -9.92 4.70
C GLY A 45 -2.78 -10.42 6.10
N LEU A 46 -2.76 -11.74 6.32
CA LEU A 46 -2.94 -12.31 7.66
C LEU A 46 -1.71 -12.12 8.57
N LYS A 47 -0.55 -11.72 8.03
CA LYS A 47 0.69 -11.49 8.80
C LYS A 47 0.92 -10.01 9.14
N ARG A 48 -0.03 -9.12 8.81
CA ARG A 48 0.10 -7.66 8.97
C ARG A 48 -0.31 -7.12 10.35
N GLY A 49 -0.52 -7.99 11.33
CA GLY A 49 -1.00 -7.65 12.67
C GLY A 49 -2.52 -7.75 12.79
N GLY A 50 -3.04 -7.57 14.01
CA GLY A 50 -4.47 -7.75 14.32
C GLY A 50 -5.33 -6.49 14.24
N ALA A 51 -4.73 -5.29 14.22
CA ALA A 51 -5.47 -4.04 14.12
C ALA A 51 -6.04 -3.87 12.70
N PRO A 52 -7.33 -3.53 12.54
CA PRO A 52 -7.93 -3.39 11.22
C PRO A 52 -7.48 -2.10 10.53
N PHE A 53 -7.09 -2.21 9.26
CA PHE A 53 -6.80 -1.05 8.40
C PHE A 53 -7.01 -1.40 6.92
N VAL A 54 -6.94 -0.38 6.06
CA VAL A 54 -7.05 -0.52 4.60
C VAL A 54 -5.80 0.04 3.95
N ILE A 55 -5.30 -0.64 2.92
CA ILE A 55 -4.31 -0.08 1.99
C ILE A 55 -5.00 0.22 0.67
N LEU A 56 -4.76 1.42 0.16
CA LEU A 56 -4.99 1.77 -1.24
C LEU A 56 -3.63 1.90 -1.91
N GLN A 57 -3.42 1.17 -3.00
CA GLN A 57 -2.19 1.23 -3.79
C GLN A 57 -2.52 1.36 -5.27
N HIS A 58 -1.79 2.23 -5.96
CA HIS A 58 -1.88 2.43 -7.40
C HIS A 58 -0.55 2.09 -8.06
N THR A 59 -0.57 1.25 -9.09
CA THR A 59 0.62 0.87 -9.85
C THR A 59 0.92 1.94 -10.89
N ILE A 60 1.95 2.75 -10.65
CA ILE A 60 2.39 3.81 -11.58
C ILE A 60 3.14 3.22 -12.78
N ALA A 61 4.02 2.25 -12.52
CA ALA A 61 4.85 1.59 -13.53
C ALA A 61 5.18 0.15 -13.07
N GLY A 62 5.70 -0.67 -14.00
CA GLY A 62 6.11 -2.03 -13.70
C GLY A 62 4.94 -2.99 -13.56
N ARG A 63 5.02 -3.94 -12.62
CA ARG A 63 3.94 -4.88 -12.31
C ARG A 63 3.95 -5.33 -10.86
N GLY A 64 2.87 -5.95 -10.43
CA GLY A 64 2.85 -6.80 -9.24
C GLY A 64 1.81 -7.91 -9.37
N GLU A 65 1.93 -8.91 -8.51
CA GLU A 65 1.02 -10.04 -8.45
C GLU A 65 0.20 -9.97 -7.17
N LEU A 66 -1.10 -10.20 -7.29
CA LEU A 66 -2.02 -10.24 -6.17
C LEU A 66 -2.80 -11.55 -6.20
N ASP A 67 -2.83 -12.25 -5.07
CA ASP A 67 -3.84 -13.26 -4.78
C ASP A 67 -4.83 -12.63 -3.79
N PHE A 68 -6.10 -12.56 -4.18
CA PHE A 68 -7.18 -12.05 -3.34
C PHE A 68 -8.21 -13.15 -3.16
N ALA A 69 -8.23 -13.74 -1.96
CA ALA A 69 -9.08 -14.87 -1.59
C ALA A 69 -9.04 -16.03 -2.62
N GLY A 70 -7.85 -16.35 -3.15
CA GLY A 70 -7.64 -17.42 -4.13
C GLY A 70 -7.81 -17.00 -5.60
N THR A 71 -8.22 -15.74 -5.86
CA THR A 71 -8.28 -15.19 -7.21
C THR A 71 -6.99 -14.44 -7.52
N ARG A 72 -6.31 -14.82 -8.61
CA ARG A 72 -5.08 -14.15 -9.04
C ARG A 72 -5.35 -12.97 -9.96
N HIS A 73 -4.67 -11.87 -9.67
CA HIS A 73 -4.68 -10.64 -10.45
C HIS A 73 -3.24 -10.21 -10.73
N ARG A 74 -2.98 -9.81 -11.97
CA ARG A 74 -1.75 -9.11 -12.35
C ARG A 74 -2.04 -7.61 -12.35
N LEU A 75 -1.35 -6.87 -11.50
CA LEU A 75 -1.47 -5.42 -11.40
C LEU A 75 -0.46 -4.78 -12.34
N LEU A 76 -0.96 -4.13 -13.39
CA LEU A 76 -0.18 -3.42 -14.41
C LEU A 76 -0.27 -1.90 -14.19
N PRO A 77 0.50 -1.06 -14.92
CA PRO A 77 0.37 0.39 -14.80
C PRO A 77 -1.08 0.84 -14.99
N GLY A 78 -1.57 1.68 -14.09
CA GLY A 78 -2.97 2.12 -14.03
C GLY A 78 -3.88 1.25 -13.15
N SER A 79 -3.41 0.10 -12.68
CA SER A 79 -4.18 -0.75 -11.76
C SER A 79 -4.20 -0.15 -10.36
N THR A 80 -5.36 -0.21 -9.70
CA THR A 80 -5.54 0.22 -8.30
C THR A 80 -6.09 -0.95 -7.50
N MET A 81 -5.50 -1.22 -6.33
CA MET A 81 -6.05 -2.17 -5.37
C MET A 81 -6.46 -1.48 -4.08
N VAL A 82 -7.51 -2.00 -3.46
CA VAL A 82 -7.96 -1.65 -2.12
C VAL A 82 -8.04 -2.95 -1.32
N LEU A 83 -7.21 -3.06 -0.28
CA LEU A 83 -7.10 -4.28 0.53
C LEU A 83 -7.40 -3.95 1.99
N SER A 84 -8.34 -4.67 2.60
CA SER A 84 -8.55 -4.67 4.04
C SER A 84 -7.61 -5.65 4.73
N PHE A 85 -7.18 -5.33 5.95
CA PHE A 85 -6.40 -6.21 6.80
C PHE A 85 -7.06 -6.33 8.18
N PRO A 86 -6.95 -7.50 8.85
CA PRO A 86 -6.42 -8.76 8.32
C PRO A 86 -7.37 -9.38 7.28
N HIS A 87 -6.83 -9.96 6.21
CA HIS A 87 -7.61 -10.65 5.18
C HIS A 87 -6.72 -11.66 4.44
N ALA A 88 -7.35 -12.68 3.82
CA ALA A 88 -6.70 -13.63 2.93
C ALA A 88 -6.32 -12.96 1.59
N ASN A 89 -5.30 -12.11 1.62
CA ASN A 89 -4.68 -11.54 0.43
C ASN A 89 -3.16 -11.72 0.50
N ARG A 90 -2.51 -11.75 -0.66
CA ARG A 90 -1.06 -11.77 -0.78
C ARG A 90 -0.63 -10.94 -1.99
N TYR A 91 0.23 -9.95 -1.77
CA TYR A 91 0.81 -9.11 -2.83
C TYR A 91 2.31 -9.36 -2.93
N TRP A 92 2.84 -9.59 -4.12
CA TRP A 92 4.27 -9.82 -4.31
C TRP A 92 4.79 -9.32 -5.65
N LEU A 93 6.11 -9.19 -5.75
CA LEU A 93 6.83 -9.00 -6.99
C LEU A 93 7.56 -10.30 -7.34
N ASP A 94 7.30 -10.85 -8.52
CA ASP A 94 8.04 -12.02 -9.01
C ASP A 94 9.52 -11.67 -9.24
N ARG A 95 10.41 -12.63 -8.98
CA ARG A 95 11.86 -12.43 -9.15
C ARG A 95 12.18 -12.02 -10.58
N GLY A 96 13.05 -11.02 -10.71
CA GLY A 96 13.50 -10.50 -12.01
C GLY A 96 12.48 -9.61 -12.72
N GLN A 97 11.39 -9.22 -12.05
CA GLN A 97 10.44 -8.24 -12.54
C GLN A 97 10.70 -6.87 -11.88
N THR A 98 10.27 -5.80 -12.57
CA THR A 98 10.34 -4.39 -12.11
C THR A 98 9.02 -3.70 -12.33
#